data_AF-A0A317L0X6-F1
#
_entry.id   AF-A0A317L0X6-F1
#
_cell.length_a   1.000
_cell.length_b   1.000
_cell.length_c   1.000
_cell.angle_alpha   90.00
_cell.angle_beta   90.00
_cell.angle_gamma   90.00
#
_symmetry.space_group_name_H-M   'P 1'
#
loop_
_entity.id
_entity.type
_entity.pdbx_description
1 polymer ?
#
loop_
_entity_poly.entity_id
_entity_poly.type
_entity_poly.pdbx_seq_one_letter_code
_entity_poly.pdbx_strand_id
1 'polypeptide(L)'
;MKKVIVFLLASFIILTGCSSTSENDREQRIINSEVSIGTVESEHKQKLTYEITIANEDDVSVVDTVNVIPSMNIKDRLIETKKQDIKYNKDTIEINGEIIFDSKGLSKEEITTFEPYIKGLQFVGDNNKEYLLVNNSSE
;
A
#
# COMPACT_ATOMS: atom_id res chain seq x y z
N MET A 1 -60.52 -24.20 11.77
CA MET A 1 -59.58 -23.91 10.66
C MET A 1 -59.49 -22.40 10.41
N LYS A 2 -58.97 -21.61 11.36
CA LYS A 2 -58.80 -20.14 11.23
C LYS A 2 -57.45 -19.62 11.78
N LYS A 3 -56.59 -20.52 12.28
CA LYS A 3 -55.29 -20.16 12.91
C LYS A 3 -54.08 -20.37 11.99
N VAL A 4 -54.28 -20.89 10.79
CA VAL A 4 -53.19 -21.18 9.83
C VAL A 4 -52.87 -19.98 8.91
N ILE A 5 -53.82 -19.03 8.77
CA ILE A 5 -53.67 -17.90 7.85
C ILE A 5 -52.77 -16.79 8.41
N VAL A 6 -52.65 -16.68 9.75
CA VAL A 6 -51.87 -15.60 10.38
C VAL A 6 -50.35 -15.85 10.28
N PHE A 7 -49.92 -17.10 10.16
CA PHE A 7 -48.50 -17.43 10.05
C PHE A 7 -47.93 -17.19 8.64
N LEU A 8 -48.77 -17.13 7.62
CA LEU A 8 -48.35 -16.97 6.22
C LEU A 8 -48.15 -15.49 5.82
N LEU A 9 -48.69 -14.55 6.59
CA LEU A 9 -48.55 -13.11 6.33
C LEU A 9 -47.25 -12.50 6.92
N ALA A 10 -46.66 -13.16 7.93
CA ALA A 10 -45.46 -12.67 8.61
C ALA A 10 -44.16 -12.96 7.85
N SER A 11 -44.15 -13.90 6.89
CA SER A 11 -42.95 -14.29 6.14
C SER A 11 -42.64 -13.38 4.94
N PHE A 12 -43.51 -12.44 4.58
CA PHE A 12 -43.32 -11.59 3.39
C PHE A 12 -42.53 -10.30 3.64
N ILE A 13 -42.17 -9.97 4.89
CA ILE A 13 -41.53 -8.69 5.25
C ILE A 13 -39.98 -8.78 5.21
N ILE A 14 -39.40 -9.96 5.00
CA ILE A 14 -37.93 -10.17 5.07
C ILE A 14 -37.24 -10.03 3.70
N LEU A 15 -37.95 -9.60 2.64
CA LEU A 15 -37.41 -9.56 1.27
C LEU A 15 -37.13 -8.16 0.70
N THR A 16 -37.13 -7.10 1.52
CA THR A 16 -36.47 -5.84 1.12
C THR A 16 -34.98 -5.92 1.42
N GLY A 17 -34.33 -6.92 0.85
CA GLY A 17 -32.88 -7.05 0.75
C GLY A 17 -32.43 -6.55 -0.62
N CYS A 18 -32.50 -5.23 -0.81
CA CYS A 18 -31.82 -4.55 -1.91
C CYS A 18 -31.05 -3.38 -1.31
N SER A 19 -29.92 -3.66 -0.67
CA SER A 19 -28.85 -2.67 -0.67
C SER A 19 -28.10 -2.91 -1.97
N SER A 20 -28.29 -1.99 -2.91
CA SER A 20 -27.49 -1.86 -4.11
C SER A 20 -26.02 -1.73 -3.71
N THR A 21 -25.23 -2.79 -3.91
CA THR A 21 -23.79 -2.63 -4.12
C THR A 21 -23.62 -2.13 -5.55
N SER A 22 -23.91 -0.86 -5.75
CA SER A 22 -23.56 -0.15 -6.97
C SER A 22 -22.65 0.99 -6.59
N GLU A 23 -21.35 0.73 -6.62
CA GLU A 23 -20.38 1.54 -7.34
C GLU A 23 -19.11 0.72 -7.42
N ASN A 24 -18.47 0.76 -8.57
CA ASN A 24 -17.18 0.17 -8.81
C ASN A 24 -16.16 1.14 -8.16
N ASP A 25 -16.23 1.25 -6.83
CA ASP A 25 -15.43 2.15 -6.01
C ASP A 25 -13.99 1.69 -6.09
N ARG A 26 -13.30 2.20 -7.11
CA ARG A 26 -11.86 2.05 -7.20
C ARG A 26 -11.28 2.95 -6.11
N GLU A 27 -10.81 2.33 -5.04
CA GLU A 27 -10.15 3.05 -3.96
C GLU A 27 -8.70 3.37 -4.30
N GLN A 28 -8.14 4.40 -3.64
CA GLN A 28 -6.71 4.69 -3.65
C GLN A 28 -5.93 3.43 -3.26
N ARG A 29 -5.02 2.97 -4.14
CA ARG A 29 -4.30 1.71 -3.93
C ARG A 29 -2.96 1.70 -4.65
N ILE A 30 -2.02 0.91 -4.13
CA ILE A 30 -0.78 0.60 -4.85
C ILE A 30 -1.13 -0.31 -6.04
N ILE A 31 -0.73 0.09 -7.24
CA ILE A 31 -0.98 -0.67 -8.48
C ILE A 31 0.29 -1.25 -9.09
N ASN A 32 1.46 -0.68 -8.77
CA ASN A 32 2.76 -1.22 -9.13
C ASN A 32 3.76 -0.93 -8.01
N SER A 33 4.71 -1.85 -7.81
CA SER A 33 5.80 -1.69 -6.85
C SER A 33 7.03 -2.42 -7.37
N GLU A 34 8.03 -1.65 -7.77
CA GLU A 34 9.31 -2.17 -8.25
C GLU A 34 10.41 -1.85 -7.25
N VAL A 35 11.28 -2.82 -7.00
CA VAL A 35 12.39 -2.69 -6.05
C VAL A 35 13.64 -3.27 -6.68
N SER A 36 14.77 -2.57 -6.49
CA SER A 36 16.09 -3.06 -6.85
C SER A 36 17.06 -2.88 -5.69
N ILE A 37 18.03 -3.78 -5.58
CA ILE A 37 19.06 -3.76 -4.53
C ILE A 37 20.42 -3.62 -5.18
N GLY A 38 21.18 -2.62 -4.73
CA GLY A 38 22.53 -2.33 -5.16
C GLY A 38 23.46 -2.05 -3.98
N THR A 39 24.76 -2.08 -4.25
CA THR A 39 25.79 -1.82 -3.22
C THR A 39 26.11 -0.33 -3.12
N VAL A 40 26.40 0.15 -1.91
CA VAL A 40 26.92 1.50 -1.65
C VAL A 40 28.44 1.43 -1.49
N GLU A 41 29.18 2.51 -1.76
CA GLU A 41 30.66 2.57 -1.65
C GLU A 41 31.23 2.22 -0.24
N SER A 42 30.37 2.05 0.77
CA SER A 42 30.74 1.65 2.13
C SER A 42 30.57 0.15 2.32
N GLU A 43 31.53 -0.49 2.99
CA GLU A 43 31.40 -1.88 3.41
C GLU A 43 30.10 -2.09 4.21
N HIS A 44 29.45 -3.22 3.94
CA HIS A 44 28.22 -3.69 4.60
C HIS A 44 26.98 -2.78 4.47
N LYS A 45 26.93 -1.88 3.48
CA LYS A 45 25.71 -1.11 3.20
C LYS A 45 25.11 -1.52 1.86
N GLN A 46 23.80 -1.70 1.85
CA GLN A 46 23.03 -1.91 0.64
C GLN A 46 22.05 -0.75 0.45
N LYS A 47 21.80 -0.44 -0.81
CA LYS A 47 20.83 0.53 -1.27
C LYS A 47 19.68 -0.19 -1.91
N LEU A 48 18.51 -0.03 -1.32
CA LEU A 48 17.24 -0.41 -1.91
C LEU A 48 16.68 0.81 -2.64
N THR A 49 16.55 0.73 -3.96
CA THR A 49 15.86 1.75 -4.76
C THR A 49 14.46 1.23 -5.08
N TYR A 50 13.44 2.06 -4.89
CA TYR A 50 12.05 1.68 -5.12
C TYR A 50 11.33 2.69 -6.01
N GLU A 51 10.38 2.16 -6.77
CA GLU A 51 9.38 2.92 -7.53
C GLU A 51 8.01 2.33 -7.19
N ILE A 52 7.13 3.15 -6.62
CA ILE A 52 5.77 2.74 -6.26
C ILE A 52 4.78 3.60 -7.01
N THR A 53 3.87 2.97 -7.73
CA THR A 53 2.77 3.65 -8.43
C THR A 53 1.47 3.43 -7.67
N ILE A 54 0.80 4.53 -7.35
CA ILE A 54 -0.53 4.55 -6.72
C ILE A 54 -1.57 4.95 -7.77
N ALA A 55 -2.72 4.28 -7.80
CA ALA A 55 -3.89 4.78 -8.52
C ALA A 55 -4.48 5.98 -7.76
N ASN A 56 -4.59 7.12 -8.44
CA ASN A 56 -5.05 8.39 -7.86
C ASN A 56 -6.56 8.59 -8.04
N GLU A 57 -7.34 7.65 -7.52
CA GLU A 57 -8.80 7.64 -7.72
C GLU A 57 -9.49 8.81 -6.99
N ASP A 58 -8.86 9.33 -5.93
CA ASP A 58 -9.34 10.50 -5.17
C ASP A 58 -8.88 11.84 -5.76
N ASP A 59 -8.09 11.86 -6.85
CA ASP A 59 -7.50 13.05 -7.49
C ASP A 59 -6.81 13.99 -6.49
N VAL A 60 -5.89 13.45 -5.69
CA VAL A 60 -5.20 14.19 -4.61
C VAL A 60 -3.73 14.47 -4.91
N SER A 61 -3.23 15.53 -4.30
CA SER A 61 -1.78 15.80 -4.17
C SER A 61 -1.28 15.52 -2.75
N VAL A 62 -0.03 15.09 -2.61
CA VAL A 62 0.63 14.89 -1.31
C VAL A 62 1.02 16.25 -0.72
N VAL A 63 0.62 16.52 0.53
CA VAL A 63 0.81 17.83 1.18
C VAL A 63 2.22 18.06 1.73
N ASP A 64 2.95 17.00 2.04
CA ASP A 64 4.27 17.10 2.68
C ASP A 64 5.24 16.02 2.19
N THR A 65 5.11 14.83 2.76
CA THR A 65 5.99 13.70 2.47
C THR A 65 5.20 12.40 2.41
N VAL A 66 5.80 11.41 1.76
CA VAL A 66 5.31 10.03 1.78
C VAL A 66 6.14 9.26 2.79
N ASN A 67 5.50 8.73 3.81
CA ASN A 67 6.15 7.80 4.72
C ASN A 67 6.11 6.39 4.12
N VAL A 68 7.24 5.93 3.56
CA VAL A 68 7.37 4.55 3.07
C VAL A 68 7.58 3.61 4.25
N ILE A 69 6.83 2.50 4.27
CA ILE A 69 6.82 1.54 5.35
C ILE A 69 7.66 0.33 4.92
N PRO A 70 8.95 0.24 5.32
CA PRO A 70 9.78 -0.92 5.01
C PRO A 70 9.28 -2.18 5.73
N SER A 71 9.65 -3.35 5.20
CA SER A 71 9.47 -4.62 5.90
C SER A 71 10.30 -4.69 7.17
N MET A 72 9.96 -5.59 8.09
CA MET A 72 10.61 -5.65 9.41
C MET A 72 12.13 -5.87 9.28
N ASN A 73 12.53 -6.76 8.36
CA ASN A 73 13.94 -7.09 8.09
C ASN A 73 14.75 -5.87 7.64
N ILE A 74 14.14 -5.00 6.83
CA ILE A 74 14.77 -3.75 6.37
C ILE A 74 14.71 -2.68 7.47
N LYS A 75 13.56 -2.56 8.16
CA LYS A 75 13.33 -1.58 9.23
C LYS A 75 14.33 -1.71 10.37
N ASP A 76 14.59 -2.93 10.83
CA ASP A 76 15.51 -3.19 11.95
C ASP A 76 16.97 -2.89 11.60
N ARG A 77 17.26 -2.74 10.30
CA ARG A 77 18.61 -2.46 9.75
C ARG A 77 18.66 -1.10 9.05
N LEU A 78 17.62 -0.27 9.19
CA LEU A 78 17.50 1.00 8.50
C LEU A 78 18.59 1.97 8.98
N ILE A 79 19.37 2.49 8.04
CA ILE A 79 20.37 3.53 8.29
C ILE A 79 19.79 4.89 7.92
N GLU A 80 19.23 5.00 6.70
CA GLU A 80 18.75 6.25 6.14
C GLU A 80 17.67 5.99 5.10
N THR A 81 16.63 6.83 5.08
CA THR A 81 15.73 6.96 3.94
C THR A 81 16.09 8.25 3.22
N LYS A 82 16.46 8.16 1.94
CA LYS A 82 16.86 9.30 1.13
C LYS A 82 15.68 9.94 0.42
N LYS A 83 15.95 11.13 -0.16
CA LYS A 83 14.98 11.98 -0.83
C LYS A 83 14.05 11.18 -1.73
N GLN A 84 12.77 11.44 -1.55
CA GLN A 84 11.71 10.90 -2.38
C GLN A 84 11.37 11.90 -3.48
N ASP A 85 11.15 11.39 -4.68
CA ASP A 85 10.60 12.15 -5.80
C ASP A 85 9.17 11.70 -6.04
N ILE A 86 8.26 12.67 -6.16
CA ILE A 86 6.83 12.42 -6.38
C ILE A 86 6.47 13.02 -7.73
N LYS A 87 5.98 12.19 -8.64
CA LYS A 87 5.47 12.62 -9.94
C LYS A 87 3.97 12.35 -10.01
N TYR A 88 3.25 13.37 -10.46
CA TYR A 88 1.82 13.29 -10.66
C TYR A 88 1.53 13.10 -12.14
N ASN A 89 0.86 12.00 -12.47
CA ASN A 89 0.25 11.78 -13.76
C ASN A 89 -1.26 11.94 -13.64
N LYS A 90 -1.97 11.86 -14.76
CA LYS A 90 -3.42 12.08 -14.81
C LYS A 90 -4.20 11.24 -13.78
N ASP A 91 -3.93 9.94 -13.73
CA ASP A 91 -4.69 9.00 -12.89
C ASP A 91 -3.77 8.25 -11.90
N THR A 92 -2.50 8.65 -11.77
CA THR A 92 -1.50 7.97 -10.92
C THR A 92 -0.55 8.92 -10.21
N ILE A 93 -0.05 8.49 -9.06
CA ILE A 93 1.05 9.13 -8.33
C ILE A 93 2.21 8.14 -8.32
N GLU A 94 3.36 8.55 -8.86
CA GLU A 94 4.60 7.77 -8.82
C GLU A 94 5.51 8.30 -7.72
N ILE A 95 5.98 7.40 -6.87
CA ILE A 95 6.85 7.71 -5.73
C ILE A 95 8.13 6.92 -5.88
N ASN A 96 9.23 7.65 -6.04
CA ASN A 96 10.57 7.10 -6.18
C ASN A 96 11.38 7.42 -4.93
N GLY A 97 12.22 6.49 -4.48
CA GLY A 97 13.12 6.79 -3.37
C GLY A 97 14.19 5.73 -3.14
N GLU A 98 15.01 5.96 -2.13
CA GLU A 98 16.08 5.05 -1.75
C GLU A 98 16.07 4.81 -0.23
N ILE A 99 16.30 3.57 0.18
CA ILE A 99 16.52 3.15 1.55
C ILE A 99 17.93 2.57 1.64
N ILE A 100 18.74 3.08 2.57
CA ILE A 100 20.04 2.53 2.92
C ILE A 100 19.90 1.70 4.19
N PHE A 101 20.34 0.44 4.15
CA PHE A 101 20.28 -0.46 5.30
C PHE A 101 21.59 -1.22 5.51
N ASP A 102 21.82 -1.65 6.75
CA ASP A 102 23.00 -2.43 7.17
C ASP A 102 22.84 -3.90 6.76
N SER A 103 23.71 -4.34 5.85
CA SER A 103 23.77 -5.72 5.38
C SER A 103 24.84 -6.56 6.08
N LYS A 104 25.43 -6.07 7.18
CA LYS A 104 26.44 -6.81 7.93
C LYS A 104 25.88 -8.14 8.43
N GLY A 105 26.66 -9.20 8.18
CA GLY A 105 26.32 -10.56 8.57
C GLY A 105 25.23 -11.21 7.71
N LEU A 106 24.87 -10.64 6.56
CA LEU A 106 23.93 -11.23 5.62
C LEU A 106 24.63 -11.56 4.30
N SER A 107 24.30 -12.71 3.73
CA SER A 107 24.62 -13.05 2.34
C SER A 107 23.64 -12.36 1.37
N LYS A 108 23.97 -12.38 0.07
CA LYS A 108 23.07 -11.85 -0.96
C LYS A 108 21.76 -12.66 -1.02
N GLU A 109 21.86 -13.97 -0.88
CA GLU A 109 20.74 -14.89 -0.88
C GLU A 109 19.81 -14.61 0.29
N GLU A 110 20.34 -14.37 1.50
CA GLU A 110 19.54 -14.00 2.67
C GLU A 110 18.79 -12.69 2.45
N ILE A 111 19.43 -11.69 1.84
CA ILE A 111 18.78 -10.42 1.52
C ILE A 111 17.61 -10.63 0.55
N THR A 112 17.75 -11.50 -0.45
CA THR A 112 16.65 -11.77 -1.40
C THR A 112 15.39 -12.38 -0.76
N THR A 113 15.53 -12.99 0.42
CA THR A 113 14.39 -13.54 1.17
C THR A 113 13.57 -12.48 1.91
N PHE A 114 13.97 -11.20 1.89
CA PHE A 114 13.26 -10.14 2.61
C PHE A 114 12.02 -9.61 1.88
N GLU A 115 11.68 -10.19 0.73
CA GLU A 115 10.47 -9.87 -0.01
C GLU A 115 9.19 -10.14 0.81
N PRO A 116 8.19 -9.23 0.76
CA PRO A 116 8.26 -7.91 0.13
C PRO A 116 9.14 -6.95 0.95
N TYR A 117 10.03 -6.20 0.30
CA TYR A 117 10.92 -5.27 1.01
C TYR A 117 10.22 -4.01 1.54
N ILE A 118 9.12 -3.62 0.91
CA ILE A 118 8.27 -2.50 1.29
C ILE A 118 6.87 -3.03 1.54
N LYS A 119 6.35 -2.78 2.75
CA LYS A 119 5.01 -3.20 3.16
C LYS A 119 3.92 -2.25 2.70
N GLY A 120 4.25 -0.99 2.44
CA GLY A 120 3.26 0.00 2.06
C GLY A 120 3.79 1.42 2.17
N LEU A 121 2.87 2.36 2.15
CA LEU A 121 3.14 3.79 2.25
C LEU A 121 2.00 4.50 2.98
N GLN A 122 2.33 5.63 3.57
CA GLN A 122 1.39 6.49 4.29
C GLN A 122 1.63 7.94 3.89
N PHE A 123 0.57 8.70 3.62
CA PHE A 123 0.67 10.12 3.29
C PHE A 123 -0.62 10.87 3.60
N VAL A 124 -0.55 12.19 3.62
CA VAL A 124 -1.71 13.08 3.75
C VAL A 124 -1.97 13.76 2.41
N GLY A 125 -3.20 13.64 1.92
CA GLY A 125 -3.68 14.33 0.74
C GLY A 125 -4.07 15.78 1.03
N ASP A 126 -4.10 16.62 0.00
CA ASP A 126 -4.55 18.03 0.05
C ASP A 126 -6.04 18.18 0.40
N ASN A 127 -6.80 17.09 0.29
CA ASN A 127 -8.14 16.95 0.84
C ASN A 127 -8.17 16.70 2.37
N ASN A 128 -7.03 16.75 3.05
CA ASN A 128 -6.83 16.44 4.47
C ASN A 128 -7.19 15.01 4.89
N LYS A 129 -7.30 14.08 3.93
CA LYS A 129 -7.43 12.65 4.24
C LYS A 129 -6.04 12.04 4.43
N GLU A 130 -5.95 11.15 5.41
CA GLU A 130 -4.78 10.30 5.61
C GLU A 130 -4.98 8.99 4.84
N TYR A 131 -3.99 8.63 4.04
CA TYR A 131 -3.96 7.41 3.27
C TYR A 131 -2.91 6.47 3.86
N LEU A 132 -3.30 5.24 4.14
CA LEU A 132 -2.42 4.13 4.47
C LEU A 132 -2.62 3.03 3.43
N LEU A 133 -1.70 2.91 2.50
CA LEU A 133 -1.79 1.92 1.43
C LEU A 133 -0.83 0.78 1.72
N VAL A 134 -1.37 -0.43 1.84
CA VAL A 134 -0.59 -1.64 2.07
C VAL A 134 -0.33 -2.33 0.74
N ASN A 135 0.89 -2.79 0.54
CA ASN A 135 1.26 -3.53 -0.64
C ASN A 135 0.73 -4.96 -0.51
N ASN A 136 -0.34 -5.27 -1.25
CA ASN A 136 -0.94 -6.61 -1.30
C ASN A 136 -0.13 -7.58 -2.19
N SER A 137 1.19 -7.40 -2.30
CA SER A 137 2.11 -8.31 -3.02
C SER A 137 2.30 -9.63 -2.26
N SER A 138 1.21 -10.29 -1.91
CA SER A 138 1.17 -11.59 -1.26
C SER A 138 -0.13 -12.29 -1.64
N GLU A 139 -0.08 -13.00 -2.76
CA GLU A 139 -0.53 -14.39 -2.91
C GLU A 139 0.17 -15.06 -4.11
#